data_AF-A0A959GQT6-F1
#
_entry.id   AF-A0A959GQT6-F1
#
_cell.length_a   1.000
_cell.length_b   1.000
_cell.length_c   1.000
_cell.angle_alpha   90.00
_cell.angle_beta   90.00
_cell.angle_gamma   90.00
#
_symmetry.space_group_name_H-M   'P 1'
#
loop_
_entity.id
_entity.type
_entity.pdbx_description
1 polymer ?
#
loop_
_entity_poly.entity_id
_entity_poly.type
_entity_poly.pdbx_seq_one_letter_code
_entity_poly.pdbx_strand_id
1 'polypeptide(L)'
;MRISGKSFHFDIRGRYVLYLLGVKLLAVLLRAIDAFRFLPSRLRRAGMHLLLGGQNLQQAYDEGMVSRILGGRIVYWWLEFILLLLDCLAIGEWYETFIDFTKFNSRPLYTWEKKLASSIFGIAINYPRVRIDEYSVAGPRQLRLCYVSFYCINSWGRMDNSLLIHELVHVWQYQKIGIVYIPRALKAQRSPEGYDYGGAQGLEAARLAGRSLRSFNLEQQADIISDYYRIREGYPPRWGRASVTDLPLYEYFVEQLRKEGPVT
;
A
#
# COMPACT_ATOMS: atom_id res chain seq x y z
N MET A 1 -58.20 4.64 -18.64
CA MET A 1 -56.94 4.74 -17.88
C MET A 1 -56.38 3.32 -17.69
N ARG A 2 -55.47 2.88 -18.55
CA ARG A 2 -54.78 1.56 -18.43
C ARG A 2 -53.33 1.83 -18.07
N ILE A 3 -52.96 1.56 -16.83
CA ILE A 3 -51.58 1.61 -16.38
C ILE A 3 -50.95 0.28 -16.82
N SER A 4 -50.16 0.34 -17.89
CA SER A 4 -49.36 -0.79 -18.38
C SER A 4 -48.22 -1.04 -17.40
N GLY A 5 -48.29 -2.17 -16.69
CA GLY A 5 -47.21 -2.66 -15.84
C GLY A 5 -46.03 -3.09 -16.71
N LYS A 6 -44.97 -2.29 -16.72
CA LYS A 6 -43.65 -2.76 -17.17
C LYS A 6 -43.06 -3.61 -16.05
N SER A 7 -43.02 -4.93 -16.25
CA SER A 7 -42.20 -5.82 -15.45
C SER A 7 -40.73 -5.46 -15.68
N PHE A 8 -40.06 -4.98 -14.64
CA PHE A 8 -38.60 -4.87 -14.63
C PHE A 8 -38.04 -6.29 -14.53
N HIS A 9 -37.73 -6.91 -15.66
CA HIS A 9 -36.95 -8.14 -15.69
C HIS A 9 -35.51 -7.81 -15.26
N PHE A 10 -35.19 -8.06 -13.98
CA PHE A 10 -33.82 -8.20 -13.52
C PHE A 10 -33.27 -9.51 -14.09
N ASP A 11 -32.78 -9.48 -15.32
CA ASP A 11 -31.92 -10.53 -15.86
C ASP A 11 -30.56 -10.39 -15.16
N ILE A 12 -30.48 -10.88 -13.92
CA ILE A 12 -29.20 -11.14 -13.26
C ILE A 12 -28.57 -12.25 -14.09
N ARG A 13 -27.70 -11.86 -15.02
CA ARG A 13 -26.94 -12.76 -15.88
C ARG A 13 -26.19 -13.76 -15.00
N GLY A 14 -26.76 -14.94 -14.74
CA GLY A 14 -26.19 -15.94 -13.82
C GLY A 14 -24.74 -16.30 -14.15
N ARG A 15 -24.35 -16.19 -15.43
CA ARG A 15 -22.97 -16.32 -15.91
C ARG A 15 -22.00 -15.32 -15.26
N TYR A 16 -22.42 -14.08 -15.04
CA TYR A 16 -21.62 -13.04 -14.38
C TYR A 16 -21.42 -13.34 -12.90
N VAL A 17 -22.47 -13.81 -12.22
CA VAL A 17 -22.39 -14.23 -10.80
C VAL A 17 -21.44 -15.42 -10.64
N LEU A 18 -21.56 -16.43 -11.50
CA LEU A 18 -20.67 -17.60 -11.50
C LEU A 18 -19.22 -17.20 -11.80
N TYR A 19 -19.01 -16.29 -12.75
CA TYR A 19 -17.68 -15.74 -13.03
C TYR A 19 -17.06 -15.06 -11.80
N LEU A 20 -17.81 -14.15 -11.17
CA LEU A 20 -17.34 -13.46 -9.96
C LEU A 20 -17.05 -14.43 -8.82
N LEU A 21 -17.90 -15.44 -8.62
CA LEU A 21 -17.67 -16.48 -7.62
C LEU A 21 -16.38 -17.26 -7.90
N GLY A 22 -16.15 -17.64 -9.16
CA GLY A 22 -14.92 -18.31 -9.59
C GLY A 22 -13.67 -17.46 -9.31
N VAL A 23 -13.71 -16.16 -9.59
CA VAL A 23 -12.62 -15.21 -9.28
C VAL A 23 -12.35 -15.15 -7.78
N LYS A 24 -13.40 -15.15 -6.94
CA LYS A 24 -13.26 -15.13 -5.47
C LYS A 24 -12.68 -16.43 -4.94
N LEU A 25 -13.13 -17.59 -5.42
CA LEU A 25 -12.58 -18.89 -5.03
C LEU A 25 -11.10 -19.00 -5.40
N LEU A 26 -10.71 -18.55 -6.60
CA LEU A 26 -9.31 -18.48 -7.00
C LEU A 26 -8.51 -17.53 -6.07
N ALA A 27 -9.10 -16.40 -5.67
CA ALA A 27 -8.48 -15.48 -4.73
C ALA A 27 -8.24 -16.11 -3.34
N VAL A 28 -9.19 -16.90 -2.83
CA VAL A 28 -9.03 -17.66 -1.58
C VAL A 28 -7.89 -18.66 -1.69
N LEU A 29 -7.81 -19.40 -2.80
CA LEU A 29 -6.72 -20.36 -3.01
C LEU A 29 -5.36 -19.65 -3.05
N LEU A 30 -5.25 -18.53 -3.77
CA LEU A 30 -4.03 -17.72 -3.81
C LEU A 30 -3.63 -17.21 -2.43
N ARG A 31 -4.60 -16.72 -1.64
CA ARG A 31 -4.38 -16.28 -0.24
C ARG A 31 -3.87 -17.44 0.62
N ALA A 32 -4.47 -18.62 0.52
CA ALA A 32 -4.03 -19.80 1.26
C ALA A 32 -2.58 -20.16 0.90
N ILE A 33 -2.23 -20.17 -0.40
CA ILE A 33 -0.85 -20.42 -0.86
C ILE A 33 0.10 -19.37 -0.30
N ASP A 34 -0.25 -18.09 -0.38
CA ASP A 34 0.57 -16.97 0.11
C ASP A 34 0.82 -17.07 1.63
N ALA A 35 -0.17 -17.50 2.41
CA ALA A 35 -0.03 -17.68 3.84
C ALA A 35 1.10 -18.66 4.20
N PHE A 36 1.20 -19.78 3.47
CA PHE A 36 2.30 -20.74 3.66
C PHE A 36 3.60 -20.24 3.04
N ARG A 37 3.55 -19.72 1.80
CA ARG A 37 4.73 -19.28 1.05
C ARG A 37 5.49 -18.18 1.78
N PHE A 38 4.80 -17.21 2.36
CA PHE A 38 5.41 -16.04 3.00
C PHE A 38 5.66 -16.21 4.50
N LEU A 39 5.27 -17.34 5.11
CA LEU A 39 5.51 -17.60 6.53
C LEU A 39 6.99 -17.47 6.94
N PRO A 40 7.98 -18.01 6.20
CA PRO A 40 9.39 -17.84 6.56
C PRO A 40 9.82 -16.36 6.58
N SER A 41 9.38 -15.59 5.59
CA SER A 41 9.66 -14.15 5.51
C SER A 41 8.99 -13.36 6.64
N ARG A 42 7.76 -13.74 7.04
CA ARG A 42 7.03 -13.15 8.18
C ARG A 42 7.73 -13.44 9.51
N LEU A 43 8.10 -14.70 9.75
CA LEU A 43 8.85 -15.11 10.93
C LEU A 43 10.20 -14.40 11.01
N ARG A 44 10.92 -14.29 9.88
CA ARG A 44 12.17 -13.52 9.80
C ARG A 44 11.95 -12.05 10.17
N ARG A 45 10.90 -11.39 9.67
CA ARG A 45 10.59 -10.00 10.03
C ARG A 45 10.31 -9.85 11.53
N ALA A 46 9.49 -10.72 12.10
CA ALA A 46 9.19 -10.72 13.53
C ALA A 46 10.45 -10.93 14.38
N GLY A 47 11.30 -11.90 14.00
CA GLY A 47 12.57 -12.16 14.67
C GLY A 47 13.57 -11.00 14.57
N MET A 48 13.75 -10.42 13.38
CA MET A 48 14.62 -9.26 13.20
C MET A 48 14.12 -8.03 13.96
N HIS A 49 12.79 -7.84 14.06
CA HIS A 49 12.18 -6.76 14.83
C HIS A 49 12.46 -6.91 16.33
N LEU A 50 12.41 -8.14 16.85
CA LEU A 50 12.79 -8.41 18.23
C LEU A 50 14.27 -8.11 18.47
N LEU A 51 15.15 -8.68 17.65
CA LEU A 51 16.60 -8.59 17.83
C LEU A 51 17.11 -7.14 17.67
N LEU A 52 16.88 -6.53 16.51
CA LEU A 52 17.39 -5.19 16.22
C LEU A 52 16.61 -4.12 16.99
N GLY A 53 15.30 -4.30 17.16
CA GLY A 53 14.49 -3.35 17.91
C GLY A 53 14.84 -3.35 19.40
N GLY A 54 15.12 -4.52 19.98
CA GLY A 54 15.61 -4.64 21.35
C GLY A 54 16.97 -3.95 21.54
N GLN A 55 17.91 -4.18 20.62
CA GLN A 55 19.21 -3.49 20.63
C GLN A 55 19.06 -1.97 20.55
N ASN A 56 18.19 -1.46 19.67
CA ASN A 56 17.93 -0.03 19.54
C ASN A 56 17.29 0.58 20.80
N LEU A 57 16.41 -0.16 21.47
CA LEU A 57 15.81 0.28 22.74
C LEU A 57 16.83 0.30 23.88
N GLN A 58 17.70 -0.72 23.95
CA GLN A 58 18.78 -0.78 24.93
C GLN A 58 19.75 0.38 24.73
N GLN A 59 20.22 0.61 23.49
CA GLN A 59 21.09 1.74 23.17
C GLN A 59 20.46 3.06 23.59
N ALA A 60 19.17 3.27 23.30
CA ALA A 60 18.52 4.52 23.62
C ALA A 60 18.30 4.71 25.14
N TYR A 61 18.20 3.63 25.91
CA TYR A 61 18.25 3.67 27.37
C TYR A 61 19.66 4.05 27.87
N ASP A 62 20.69 3.42 27.31
CA ASP A 62 22.09 3.67 27.67
C ASP A 62 22.52 5.11 27.35
N GLU A 63 21.98 5.70 26.28
CA GLU A 63 22.17 7.12 25.90
C GLU A 63 21.41 8.11 26.81
N GLY A 64 20.71 7.62 27.84
CA GLY A 64 20.02 8.47 28.82
C GLY A 64 18.78 9.18 28.27
N MET A 65 18.12 8.60 27.26
CA MET A 65 16.93 9.19 26.67
C MET A 65 15.82 9.40 27.70
N VAL A 66 15.14 10.54 27.61
CA VAL A 66 14.04 10.93 28.51
C VAL A 66 13.00 9.81 28.64
N SER A 67 12.70 9.41 29.88
CA SER A 67 11.84 8.25 30.20
C SER A 67 10.49 8.24 29.47
N ARG A 68 9.82 9.40 29.31
CA ARG A 68 8.56 9.49 28.55
C ARG A 68 8.72 9.14 27.06
N ILE A 69 9.82 9.57 26.46
CA ILE A 69 10.14 9.29 25.05
C ILE A 69 10.49 7.80 24.90
N LEU A 70 11.29 7.26 25.81
CA LEU A 70 11.64 5.85 25.84
C LEU A 70 10.40 4.96 26.02
N GLY A 71 9.52 5.28 26.98
CA GLY A 71 8.26 4.58 27.18
C GLY A 71 7.39 4.56 25.92
N GLY A 72 7.27 5.70 25.23
CA GLY A 72 6.57 5.76 23.94
C GLY A 72 7.18 4.87 22.86
N ARG A 73 8.52 4.79 22.78
CA ARG A 73 9.22 3.88 21.84
C ARG A 73 9.00 2.42 22.19
N ILE A 74 9.03 2.05 23.47
CA ILE A 74 8.78 0.68 23.94
C ILE A 74 7.35 0.25 23.58
N VAL A 75 6.35 1.10 23.85
CA VAL A 75 4.94 0.81 23.50
C VAL A 75 4.78 0.62 22.01
N TYR A 76 5.37 1.50 21.19
CA TYR A 76 5.29 1.39 19.74
C TYR A 76 6.01 0.15 19.20
N TRP A 77 7.16 -0.22 19.80
CA TRP A 77 7.89 -1.43 19.45
C TRP A 77 7.07 -2.71 19.74
N TRP A 78 6.39 -2.78 20.89
CA TRP A 78 5.48 -3.88 21.20
C TRP A 78 4.26 -3.93 20.28
N LEU A 79 3.67 -2.79 19.95
CA LEU A 79 2.58 -2.71 18.97
C LEU A 79 3.01 -3.31 17.63
N GLU A 80 4.16 -2.89 17.09
CA GLU A 80 4.69 -3.45 15.84
C GLU A 80 4.97 -4.94 15.94
N PHE A 81 5.52 -5.40 17.07
CA PHE A 81 5.81 -6.81 17.27
C PHE A 81 4.54 -7.67 17.28
N ILE A 82 3.50 -7.25 18.01
CA ILE A 82 2.19 -7.94 18.05
C ILE A 82 1.60 -8.01 16.64
N LEU A 83 1.65 -6.92 15.89
CA LEU A 83 1.16 -6.91 14.51
C LEU A 83 1.95 -7.89 13.63
N LEU A 84 3.28 -7.95 13.75
CA LEU A 84 4.09 -8.93 13.02
C LEU A 84 3.76 -10.39 13.40
N LEU A 85 3.42 -10.66 14.67
CA LEU A 85 2.93 -11.97 15.07
C LEU A 85 1.58 -12.30 14.42
N LEU A 86 0.66 -11.33 14.35
CA LEU A 86 -0.61 -11.51 13.64
C LEU A 86 -0.41 -11.72 12.13
N ASP A 87 0.58 -11.06 11.53
CA ASP A 87 0.99 -11.27 10.13
C ASP A 87 1.45 -12.73 9.90
N CYS A 88 2.23 -13.30 10.83
CA CYS A 88 2.61 -14.72 10.80
C CYS A 88 1.40 -15.66 10.84
N LEU A 89 0.29 -15.25 11.48
CA LEU A 89 -0.98 -15.99 11.51
C LEU A 89 -1.88 -15.74 10.29
N ALA A 90 -1.35 -15.07 9.26
CA ALA A 90 -2.04 -14.76 8.02
C ALA A 90 -3.30 -13.90 8.21
N ILE A 91 -3.28 -12.99 9.19
CA ILE A 91 -4.44 -12.12 9.48
C ILE A 91 -4.88 -11.30 8.25
N GLY A 92 -3.93 -10.89 7.40
CA GLY A 92 -4.23 -10.17 6.16
C GLY A 92 -5.01 -11.02 5.16
N GLU A 93 -4.61 -12.28 4.96
CA GLU A 93 -5.32 -13.22 4.10
C GLU A 93 -6.73 -13.52 4.62
N TRP A 94 -6.89 -13.69 5.94
CA TRP A 94 -8.19 -13.89 6.58
C TRP A 94 -9.09 -12.67 6.40
N TYR A 95 -8.57 -11.47 6.71
CA TYR A 95 -9.28 -10.21 6.56
C TYR A 95 -9.74 -10.01 5.11
N GLU A 96 -8.83 -10.15 4.15
CA GLU A 96 -9.17 -9.96 2.74
C GLU A 96 -10.20 -10.98 2.26
N THR A 97 -10.10 -12.24 2.69
CA THR A 97 -11.10 -13.26 2.36
C THR A 97 -12.46 -12.85 2.89
N PHE A 98 -12.54 -12.46 4.17
CA PHE A 98 -13.79 -12.00 4.78
C PHE A 98 -14.37 -10.78 4.06
N ILE A 99 -13.54 -9.78 3.73
CA ILE A 99 -13.97 -8.59 3.01
C ILE A 99 -14.43 -8.91 1.59
N ASP A 100 -13.76 -9.80 0.88
CA ASP A 100 -14.12 -10.19 -0.50
C ASP A 100 -15.52 -10.84 -0.57
N PHE A 101 -15.92 -11.60 0.46
CA PHE A 101 -17.27 -12.19 0.53
C PHE A 101 -18.34 -11.26 1.11
N THR A 102 -17.98 -10.30 1.96
CA THR A 102 -18.94 -9.34 2.54
C THR A 102 -19.16 -8.12 1.65
N LYS A 103 -18.11 -7.63 0.97
CA LYS A 103 -18.17 -6.54 -0.01
C LYS A 103 -18.22 -7.11 -1.42
N PHE A 104 -19.44 -7.22 -1.95
CA PHE A 104 -19.69 -7.85 -3.26
C PHE A 104 -19.06 -7.13 -4.46
N ASN A 105 -18.65 -5.87 -4.28
CA ASN A 105 -18.21 -4.97 -5.32
C ASN A 105 -16.67 -4.86 -5.45
N SER A 106 -15.91 -5.52 -4.58
CA SER A 106 -14.45 -5.55 -4.74
C SER A 106 -14.08 -6.27 -6.05
N ARG A 107 -13.11 -5.72 -6.78
CA ARG A 107 -12.72 -6.20 -8.11
C ARG A 107 -11.20 -6.33 -8.25
N PRO A 108 -10.70 -7.20 -9.14
CA PRO A 108 -9.29 -7.13 -9.55
C PRO A 108 -9.00 -5.83 -10.32
N LEU A 109 -7.72 -5.54 -10.52
CA LEU A 109 -7.27 -4.50 -11.45
C LEU A 109 -7.80 -4.79 -12.86
N TYR A 110 -8.29 -3.77 -13.55
CA TYR A 110 -8.55 -3.84 -14.98
C TYR A 110 -7.26 -4.06 -15.76
N THR A 111 -7.36 -4.62 -16.97
CA THR A 111 -6.19 -4.87 -17.82
C THR A 111 -5.36 -3.61 -18.08
N TRP A 112 -6.01 -2.46 -18.26
CA TRP A 112 -5.33 -1.18 -18.47
C TRP A 112 -4.69 -0.63 -17.17
N GLU A 113 -5.35 -0.79 -16.01
CA GLU A 113 -4.78 -0.42 -14.70
C GLU A 113 -3.52 -1.24 -14.41
N LYS A 114 -3.58 -2.55 -14.68
CA LYS A 114 -2.43 -3.45 -14.54
C LYS A 114 -1.29 -3.04 -15.49
N LYS A 115 -1.59 -2.70 -16.74
CA LYS A 115 -0.58 -2.24 -17.72
C LYS A 115 0.06 -0.92 -17.28
N LEU A 116 -0.75 0.01 -16.81
CA LEU A 116 -0.27 1.28 -16.26
C LEU A 116 0.65 1.02 -15.06
N ALA A 117 0.19 0.26 -14.07
CA ALA A 117 0.96 -0.08 -12.88
C ALA A 117 2.26 -0.80 -13.25
N SER A 118 2.23 -1.79 -14.16
CA SER A 118 3.43 -2.50 -14.59
C SER A 118 4.44 -1.61 -15.30
N SER A 119 4.02 -0.50 -15.91
CA SER A 119 4.96 0.49 -16.48
C SER A 119 5.77 1.23 -15.41
N ILE A 120 5.26 1.31 -14.18
CA ILE A 120 5.91 1.98 -13.05
C ILE A 120 6.64 0.95 -12.19
N PHE A 121 5.91 -0.06 -11.70
CA PHE A 121 6.39 -1.02 -10.71
C PHE A 121 7.08 -2.25 -11.31
N GLY A 122 7.00 -2.46 -12.63
CA GLY A 122 7.48 -3.70 -13.26
C GLY A 122 6.80 -4.92 -12.63
N ILE A 123 7.59 -5.84 -12.09
CA ILE A 123 7.13 -7.04 -11.38
C ILE A 123 7.09 -6.89 -9.85
N ALA A 124 7.35 -5.69 -9.31
CA ALA A 124 7.49 -5.48 -7.87
C ALA A 124 6.18 -5.68 -7.09
N ILE A 125 5.02 -5.64 -7.76
CA ILE A 125 3.70 -5.86 -7.16
C ILE A 125 3.12 -7.20 -7.64
N ASN A 126 2.56 -7.97 -6.71
CA ASN A 126 1.74 -9.14 -7.00
C ASN A 126 0.34 -8.73 -7.47
N TYR A 127 0.24 -8.26 -8.72
CA TYR A 127 -1.02 -7.77 -9.30
C TYR A 127 -2.21 -8.74 -9.18
N PRO A 128 -2.05 -10.07 -9.33
CA PRO A 128 -3.14 -11.01 -9.08
C PRO A 128 -3.80 -10.89 -7.69
N ARG A 129 -3.07 -10.44 -6.67
CA ARG A 129 -3.58 -10.25 -5.30
C ARG A 129 -4.30 -8.93 -5.09
N VAL A 130 -3.97 -7.91 -5.90
CA VAL A 130 -4.55 -6.56 -5.76
C VAL A 130 -6.05 -6.57 -5.99
N ARG A 131 -6.78 -5.93 -5.08
CA ARG A 131 -8.21 -5.67 -5.21
C ARG A 131 -8.48 -4.17 -5.07
N ILE A 132 -9.50 -3.70 -5.76
CA ILE A 132 -10.03 -2.34 -5.67
C ILE A 132 -11.46 -2.41 -5.17
N ASP A 133 -11.76 -1.62 -4.14
CA ASP A 133 -13.08 -1.38 -3.58
C ASP A 133 -13.42 0.11 -3.64
N GLU A 134 -14.15 0.53 -4.69
CA GLU A 134 -14.57 1.93 -4.89
C GLU A 134 -15.87 2.31 -4.14
N TYR A 135 -16.41 1.42 -3.30
CA TYR A 135 -17.61 1.67 -2.49
C TYR A 135 -17.32 1.51 -1.01
N SER A 136 -16.11 1.88 -0.57
CA SER A 136 -15.71 1.72 0.83
C SER A 136 -16.73 2.38 1.76
N VAL A 137 -17.03 1.73 2.89
CA VAL A 137 -18.03 2.17 3.87
C VAL A 137 -17.35 2.77 5.12
N ALA A 138 -16.01 2.80 5.15
CA ALA A 138 -15.25 3.31 6.29
C ALA A 138 -15.03 4.83 6.18
N GLY A 139 -15.33 5.53 7.27
CA GLY A 139 -15.17 6.98 7.42
C GLY A 139 -16.25 7.82 6.71
N PRO A 140 -16.27 9.15 6.92
CA PRO A 140 -17.26 10.03 6.32
C PRO A 140 -17.12 10.09 4.80
N ARG A 141 -18.20 9.85 4.06
CA ARG A 141 -18.26 9.94 2.59
C ARG A 141 -17.76 11.28 2.03
N GLN A 142 -17.92 12.35 2.80
CA GLN A 142 -17.49 13.72 2.44
C GLN A 142 -15.97 13.84 2.30
N LEU A 143 -15.20 13.02 3.02
CA LEU A 143 -13.74 13.07 3.03
C LEU A 143 -13.11 12.31 1.85
N ARG A 144 -13.92 11.61 1.05
CA ARG A 144 -13.48 10.78 -0.10
C ARG A 144 -12.23 9.95 0.21
N LEU A 145 -12.20 9.34 1.38
CA LEU A 145 -11.02 8.65 1.89
C LEU A 145 -10.57 7.55 0.92
N CYS A 146 -9.27 7.48 0.71
CA CYS A 146 -8.59 6.45 -0.03
C CYS A 146 -7.53 5.84 0.90
N TYR A 147 -7.52 4.52 1.04
CA TYR A 147 -6.58 3.83 1.90
C TYR A 147 -6.38 2.37 1.48
N VAL A 148 -5.19 1.86 1.76
CA VAL A 148 -4.87 0.44 1.55
C VAL A 148 -5.06 -0.36 2.81
N SER A 149 -5.77 -1.48 2.69
CA SER A 149 -5.82 -2.56 3.66
C SER A 149 -5.20 -3.81 3.02
N PHE A 150 -3.92 -4.08 3.32
CA PHE A 150 -3.15 -5.20 2.75
C PHE A 150 -2.99 -5.08 1.22
N TYR A 151 -3.59 -5.96 0.40
CA TYR A 151 -3.65 -5.84 -1.07
C TYR A 151 -4.94 -5.17 -1.58
N CYS A 152 -5.84 -4.76 -0.69
CA CYS A 152 -7.09 -4.10 -1.07
C CYS A 152 -6.96 -2.58 -0.98
N ILE A 153 -7.13 -1.89 -2.11
CA ILE A 153 -7.23 -0.43 -2.17
C ILE A 153 -8.70 -0.07 -2.02
N ASN A 154 -9.03 0.69 -0.98
CA ASN A 154 -10.40 1.10 -0.66
C ASN A 154 -10.52 2.60 -0.95
N SER A 155 -11.52 2.99 -1.73
CA SER A 155 -11.79 4.39 -2.06
C SER A 155 -13.29 4.69 -2.02
N TRP A 156 -13.63 5.96 -1.78
CA TRP A 156 -14.98 6.48 -1.98
C TRP A 156 -15.12 7.00 -3.41
N GLY A 157 -15.47 6.10 -4.34
CA GLY A 157 -15.58 6.39 -5.77
C GLY A 157 -14.29 6.15 -6.56
N ARG A 158 -14.31 6.53 -7.83
CA ARG A 158 -13.21 6.28 -8.78
C ARG A 158 -11.97 7.09 -8.40
N MET A 159 -10.82 6.42 -8.42
CA MET A 159 -9.51 7.05 -8.26
C MET A 159 -8.99 7.54 -9.61
N ASP A 160 -8.29 8.67 -9.61
CA ASP A 160 -7.45 9.02 -10.75
C ASP A 160 -6.18 8.15 -10.77
N ASN A 161 -5.50 8.11 -11.91
CA ASN A 161 -4.32 7.28 -12.11
C ASN A 161 -3.16 7.63 -11.16
N SER A 162 -2.98 8.90 -10.79
CA SER A 162 -1.90 9.29 -9.87
C SER A 162 -2.18 8.79 -8.46
N LEU A 163 -3.44 8.89 -8.02
CA LEU A 163 -3.86 8.31 -6.75
C LEU A 163 -3.74 6.78 -6.77
N LEU A 164 -4.12 6.10 -7.86
CA LEU A 164 -3.92 4.65 -7.98
C LEU A 164 -2.44 4.26 -7.84
N ILE A 165 -1.53 5.00 -8.48
CA ILE A 165 -0.08 4.75 -8.35
C ILE A 165 0.39 4.98 -6.91
N HIS A 166 -0.07 6.04 -6.24
CA HIS A 166 0.21 6.29 -4.82
C HIS A 166 -0.19 5.09 -3.94
N GLU A 167 -1.44 4.65 -4.04
CA GLU A 167 -1.94 3.54 -3.23
C GLU A 167 -1.24 2.21 -3.53
N LEU A 168 -0.84 1.99 -4.78
CA LEU A 168 -0.04 0.81 -5.14
C LEU A 168 1.34 0.80 -4.49
N VAL A 169 1.92 1.97 -4.15
CA VAL A 169 3.13 2.01 -3.32
C VAL A 169 2.85 1.47 -1.92
N HIS A 170 1.69 1.77 -1.32
CA HIS A 170 1.32 1.19 -0.03
C HIS A 170 1.11 -0.33 -0.10
N VAL A 171 0.55 -0.84 -1.21
CA VAL A 171 0.52 -2.29 -1.46
C VAL A 171 1.95 -2.85 -1.54
N TRP A 172 2.85 -2.19 -2.28
CA TRP A 172 4.25 -2.60 -2.34
C TRP A 172 4.92 -2.58 -0.95
N GLN A 173 4.69 -1.54 -0.14
CA GLN A 173 5.18 -1.44 1.24
C GLN A 173 4.67 -2.61 2.09
N TYR A 174 3.37 -2.93 2.02
CA TYR A 174 2.81 -4.09 2.71
C TYR A 174 3.55 -5.38 2.35
N GLN A 175 3.81 -5.64 1.06
CA GLN A 175 4.56 -6.83 0.65
C GLN A 175 5.96 -6.88 1.30
N LYS A 176 6.63 -5.72 1.39
CA LYS A 176 8.02 -5.63 1.86
C LYS A 176 8.15 -5.75 3.36
N ILE A 177 7.36 -5.00 4.10
CA ILE A 177 7.52 -4.86 5.55
C ILE A 177 6.39 -5.53 6.35
N GLY A 178 5.36 -6.05 5.68
CA GLY A 178 4.20 -6.64 6.33
C GLY A 178 3.27 -5.59 6.91
N ILE A 179 2.35 -6.04 7.75
CA ILE A 179 1.26 -5.22 8.34
C ILE A 179 1.74 -3.94 9.07
N VAL A 180 3.00 -3.89 9.53
CA VAL A 180 3.56 -2.70 10.20
C VAL A 180 3.64 -1.48 9.29
N TYR A 181 3.45 -1.63 7.96
CA TYR A 181 3.28 -0.47 7.08
C TYR A 181 2.12 0.43 7.53
N ILE A 182 1.01 -0.13 8.03
CA ILE A 182 -0.19 0.62 8.42
C ILE A 182 0.12 1.65 9.52
N PRO A 183 0.59 1.25 10.72
CA PRO A 183 0.89 2.22 11.77
C PRO A 183 2.07 3.14 11.40
N ARG A 184 2.99 2.72 10.53
CA ARG A 184 4.11 3.55 10.06
C ARG A 184 3.66 4.63 9.09
N ALA A 185 2.76 4.31 8.15
CA ALA A 185 2.18 5.27 7.22
C ALA A 185 1.32 6.29 7.98
N LEU A 186 0.45 5.83 8.89
CA LEU A 186 -0.34 6.72 9.75
C LEU A 186 0.53 7.65 10.62
N LYS A 187 1.68 7.15 11.10
CA LYS A 187 2.66 7.98 11.82
C LYS A 187 3.33 9.00 10.90
N ALA A 188 3.66 8.62 9.67
CA ALA A 188 4.23 9.52 8.66
C ALA A 188 3.27 10.66 8.30
N GLN A 189 1.98 10.38 8.13
CA GLN A 189 0.95 11.41 7.88
C GLN A 189 0.88 12.48 8.99
N ARG A 190 1.23 12.11 10.23
CA ARG A 190 1.21 12.99 11.40
C ARG A 190 2.58 13.58 11.73
N SER A 191 3.61 13.29 10.94
CA SER A 191 4.95 13.85 11.11
C SER A 191 4.98 15.31 10.65
N PRO A 192 5.93 16.14 11.14
CA PRO A 192 6.10 17.50 10.67
C PRO A 192 6.33 17.60 9.15
N GLU A 193 7.06 16.64 8.59
CA GLU A 193 7.34 16.56 7.15
C GLU A 193 6.11 16.08 6.36
N GLY A 194 5.29 15.23 6.97
CA GLY A 194 4.07 14.69 6.36
C GLY A 194 4.35 14.04 5.01
N TYR A 195 3.76 14.61 3.97
CA TYR A 195 3.85 14.16 2.58
C TYR A 195 4.96 14.88 1.79
N ASP A 196 5.44 16.03 2.28
CA ASP A 196 6.39 16.87 1.55
C ASP A 196 7.81 16.27 1.62
N TYR A 197 8.33 15.83 0.48
CA TYR A 197 9.70 15.30 0.34
C TYR A 197 10.71 16.34 -0.18
N GLY A 198 10.30 17.60 -0.35
CA GLY A 198 11.16 18.70 -0.83
C GLY A 198 11.29 18.79 -2.36
N GLY A 199 10.46 18.08 -3.12
CA GLY A 199 10.47 18.09 -4.58
C GLY A 199 11.80 17.63 -5.19
N ALA A 200 12.08 18.03 -6.43
CA ALA A 200 13.32 17.68 -7.13
C ALA A 200 14.58 18.10 -6.37
N GLN A 201 14.59 19.26 -5.69
CA GLN A 201 15.74 19.69 -4.90
C GLN A 201 16.01 18.75 -3.71
N GLY A 202 14.95 18.34 -3.00
CA GLY A 202 15.05 17.36 -1.91
C GLY A 202 15.54 15.99 -2.40
N LEU A 203 15.04 15.54 -3.55
CA LEU A 203 15.48 14.30 -4.17
C LEU A 203 16.95 14.34 -4.61
N GLU A 204 17.41 15.45 -5.20
CA GLU A 204 18.80 15.59 -5.62
C GLU A 204 19.74 15.64 -4.42
N ALA A 205 19.38 16.38 -3.37
CA ALA A 205 20.15 16.38 -2.12
C ALA A 205 20.22 14.98 -1.50
N ALA A 206 19.11 14.23 -1.50
CA ALA A 206 19.08 12.85 -1.03
C ALA A 206 19.98 11.94 -1.88
N ARG A 207 19.91 12.06 -3.22
CA ARG A 207 20.75 11.30 -4.15
C ARG A 207 22.23 11.56 -3.94
N LEU A 208 22.63 12.83 -3.82
CA LEU A 208 24.02 13.24 -3.57
C LEU A 208 24.53 12.76 -2.20
N ALA A 209 23.66 12.68 -1.20
CA ALA A 209 23.98 12.11 0.11
C ALA A 209 23.99 10.56 0.14
N GLY A 210 23.84 9.90 -1.02
CA GLY A 210 23.79 8.43 -1.10
C GLY A 210 22.53 7.81 -0.48
N ARG A 211 21.47 8.61 -0.25
CA ARG A 211 20.22 8.13 0.32
C ARG A 211 19.38 7.41 -0.74
N SER A 212 18.63 6.41 -0.28
CA SER A 212 17.70 5.62 -1.09
C SER A 212 16.25 6.03 -0.85
N LEU A 213 15.32 5.47 -1.61
CA LEU A 213 13.87 5.65 -1.44
C LEU A 213 13.43 5.31 -0.01
N ARG A 214 14.05 4.29 0.61
CA ARG A 214 13.77 3.88 2.01
C ARG A 214 14.15 4.93 3.06
N SER A 215 14.92 5.94 2.68
CA SER A 215 15.27 7.04 3.59
C SER A 215 14.15 8.08 3.73
N PHE A 216 13.14 8.03 2.86
CA PHE A 216 11.93 8.83 2.96
C PHE A 216 10.88 8.09 3.80
N ASN A 217 9.98 8.84 4.43
CA ASN A 217 8.86 8.23 5.14
C ASN A 217 7.89 7.54 4.15
N LEU A 218 6.97 6.70 4.65
CA LEU A 218 6.13 5.87 3.76
C LEU A 218 5.20 6.67 2.84
N GLU A 219 4.72 7.84 3.28
CA GLU A 219 3.87 8.70 2.45
C GLU A 219 4.68 9.44 1.39
N GLN A 220 5.85 9.96 1.77
CA GLN A 220 6.80 10.57 0.83
C GLN A 220 7.22 9.57 -0.25
N GLN A 221 7.48 8.31 0.11
CA GLN A 221 7.76 7.26 -0.89
C GLN A 221 6.62 7.12 -1.89
N ALA A 222 5.36 7.16 -1.43
CA ALA A 222 4.21 7.04 -2.30
C ALA A 222 4.05 8.26 -3.22
N ASP A 223 4.21 9.47 -2.68
CA ASP A 223 4.13 10.71 -3.46
C ASP A 223 5.30 10.88 -4.45
N ILE A 224 6.52 10.42 -4.13
CA ILE A 224 7.66 10.45 -5.07
C ILE A 224 7.34 9.63 -6.34
N ILE A 225 6.79 8.43 -6.17
CA ILE A 225 6.46 7.54 -7.29
C ILE A 225 5.22 8.03 -8.04
N SER A 226 4.25 8.61 -7.32
CA SER A 226 3.09 9.28 -7.92
C SER A 226 3.51 10.49 -8.75
N ASP A 227 4.42 11.31 -8.24
CA ASP A 227 4.94 12.49 -8.93
C ASP A 227 5.80 12.11 -10.15
N TYR A 228 6.57 11.03 -10.10
CA TYR A 228 7.20 10.47 -11.30
C TYR A 228 6.17 10.18 -12.40
N TYR A 229 5.07 9.49 -12.05
CA TYR A 229 3.98 9.24 -13.00
C TYR A 229 3.38 10.55 -13.52
N ARG A 230 3.07 11.51 -12.63
CA ARG A 230 2.47 12.79 -13.02
C ARG A 230 3.35 13.53 -14.01
N ILE A 231 4.64 13.69 -13.71
CA ILE A 231 5.61 14.37 -14.57
C ILE A 231 5.73 13.67 -15.92
N ARG A 232 5.83 12.33 -15.93
CA ARG A 232 5.92 11.54 -17.16
C ARG A 232 4.73 11.74 -18.10
N GLU A 233 3.52 11.89 -17.54
CA GLU A 233 2.30 12.14 -18.31
C GLU A 233 2.02 13.63 -18.56
N GLY A 234 2.96 14.53 -18.22
CA GLY A 234 2.84 15.97 -18.46
C GLY A 234 2.03 16.75 -17.42
N TYR A 235 1.70 16.14 -16.28
CA TYR A 235 1.06 16.82 -15.15
C TYR A 235 2.09 17.41 -14.19
N PRO A 236 1.77 18.52 -13.50
CA PRO A 236 2.63 19.04 -12.44
C PRO A 236 2.71 18.06 -11.26
N PRO A 237 3.87 17.93 -10.60
CA PRO A 237 3.98 17.17 -9.36
C PRO A 237 3.14 17.81 -8.26
N ARG A 238 2.83 17.04 -7.22
CA ARG A 238 2.20 17.55 -6.00
C ARG A 238 3.18 18.38 -5.18
N TRP A 239 4.45 17.98 -5.15
CA TRP A 239 5.47 18.62 -4.33
C TRP A 239 6.57 19.24 -5.20
N GLY A 240 6.81 20.54 -4.99
CA GLY A 240 7.80 21.30 -5.73
C GLY A 240 7.34 21.74 -7.13
N ARG A 241 8.30 21.94 -8.04
CA ARG A 241 8.08 22.47 -9.40
C ARG A 241 8.83 21.68 -10.48
N ALA A 242 9.02 20.38 -10.24
CA ALA A 242 9.72 19.51 -11.17
C ALA A 242 9.02 19.42 -12.52
N SER A 243 9.79 19.23 -13.58
CA SER A 243 9.31 19.07 -14.96
C SER A 243 9.89 17.81 -15.59
N VAL A 244 9.57 17.57 -16.87
CA VAL A 244 10.07 16.41 -17.62
C VAL A 244 11.60 16.35 -17.65
N THR A 245 12.30 17.48 -17.54
CA THR A 245 13.77 17.52 -17.45
C THR A 245 14.31 16.86 -16.18
N ASP A 246 13.51 16.83 -15.11
CA ASP A 246 13.88 16.25 -13.82
C ASP A 246 13.49 14.77 -13.74
N LEU A 247 12.79 14.23 -14.74
CA LEU A 247 12.30 12.84 -14.74
C LEU A 247 13.40 11.79 -14.48
N PRO A 248 14.65 11.92 -15.00
CA PRO A 248 15.72 10.99 -14.68
C PRO A 248 16.07 10.91 -13.18
N LEU A 249 15.92 12.02 -12.45
CA LEU A 249 16.14 12.05 -11.01
C LEU A 249 15.08 11.24 -10.26
N TYR A 250 13.81 11.35 -10.66
CA TYR A 250 12.74 10.55 -10.10
C TYR A 250 12.89 9.07 -10.49
N GLU A 251 13.31 8.79 -11.72
CA GLU A 251 13.54 7.44 -12.22
C GLU A 251 14.61 6.70 -11.40
N TYR A 252 15.65 7.38 -10.93
CA TYR A 252 16.64 6.82 -10.01
C TYR A 252 16.01 6.17 -8.75
N PHE A 253 14.95 6.78 -8.19
CA PHE A 253 14.24 6.24 -7.03
C PHE A 253 13.22 5.15 -7.42
N VAL A 254 12.56 5.31 -8.56
CA VAL A 254 11.65 4.28 -9.12
C VAL A 254 12.40 2.98 -9.39
N GLU A 255 13.62 3.05 -9.92
CA GLU A 255 14.46 1.89 -10.17
C GLU A 255 14.81 1.11 -8.91
N GLN A 256 14.97 1.79 -7.77
CA GLN A 256 15.20 1.12 -6.49
C GLN A 256 13.97 0.28 -6.09
N LEU A 257 12.77 0.85 -6.25
CA LEU A 257 11.52 0.14 -6.02
C LEU A 257 11.38 -1.08 -6.96
N ARG A 258 11.74 -0.94 -8.24
CA ARG A 258 11.70 -2.03 -9.24
C ARG A 258 12.65 -3.17 -8.88
N LYS A 259 13.87 -2.85 -8.45
CA LYS A 259 14.90 -3.83 -8.08
C LYS A 259 14.54 -4.68 -6.88
N GLU A 260 13.67 -4.19 -6.00
CA GLU A 260 13.29 -4.94 -4.82
C GLU A 260 12.37 -6.14 -5.10
N GLY A 261 11.89 -6.34 -6.34
CA GLY A 261 11.12 -7.53 -6.79
C GLY A 261 9.85 -7.81 -5.96
N PRO A 262 9.07 -8.85 -6.24
CA PRO A 262 8.12 -9.38 -5.25
C PRO A 262 8.90 -10.07 -4.13
N VAL A 263 8.36 -10.10 -2.90
CA VAL A 263 8.96 -10.93 -1.83
C VAL A 263 8.89 -12.38 -2.30
N THR A 264 10.04 -13.06 -2.37
CA THR A 264 10.15 -14.46 -2.77
C THR A 264 9.88 -15.38 -1.60
#